data_AF-A0A1W7M5X5-F1
#
_entry.id   AF-A0A1W7M5X5-F1
#
_cell.length_a   1.000
_cell.length_b   1.000
_cell.length_c   1.000
_cell.angle_alpha   90.00
_cell.angle_beta   90.00
_cell.angle_gamma   90.00
#
_symmetry.space_group_name_H-M   'P 1'
#
loop_
_entity.id
_entity.type
_entity.pdbx_description
1 polymer ?
#
loop_
_entity_poly.entity_id
_entity_poly.type
_entity_poly.pdbx_seq_one_letter_code
_entity_poly.pdbx_strand_id
1 'polypeptide(L)'
;MTHDWLHNLNIDLGLIEVRDDPDTCWERRALAGASVGVDPQAALVEAYALCCTIDRLLAGDPDGKRELAEILGDDRNDYQRCLWYTLAGRHTFAIATDLRWLVALLRARDDQWEAARKAGRPVTKEPEPYVSDRADGPLGLFDQTFDLGPQWQGIAEGV
;
A
#
# COMPACT_ATOMS: atom_id res chain seq x y z
N MET A 1 -22.65 14.60 -22.89
CA MET A 1 -21.90 15.51 -22.01
C MET A 1 -20.45 15.06 -22.00
N THR A 2 -19.58 15.84 -22.62
CA THR A 2 -18.13 15.63 -22.58
C THR A 2 -17.65 15.84 -21.15
N HIS A 3 -16.94 14.84 -20.59
CA HIS A 3 -16.45 14.84 -19.21
C HIS A 3 -15.29 15.83 -19.06
N ASP A 4 -15.62 17.13 -18.99
CA ASP A 4 -14.67 18.24 -19.03
C ASP A 4 -13.73 18.29 -17.80
N TRP A 5 -14.18 17.75 -16.67
CA TRP A 5 -13.44 17.70 -15.40
C TRP A 5 -12.13 16.89 -15.45
N LEU A 6 -11.90 16.09 -16.49
CA LEU A 6 -10.69 15.27 -16.64
C LEU A 6 -9.50 16.04 -17.25
N HIS A 7 -9.66 17.30 -17.65
CA HIS A 7 -8.55 18.08 -18.21
C HIS A 7 -7.59 18.53 -17.09
N ASN A 8 -6.28 18.27 -17.23
CA ASN A 8 -5.26 18.55 -16.23
C ASN A 8 -5.50 17.89 -14.85
N LEU A 9 -6.20 16.74 -14.82
CA LEU A 9 -6.37 15.99 -13.59
C LEU A 9 -5.01 15.49 -13.10
N ASN A 10 -4.63 15.87 -11.88
CA ASN A 10 -3.58 15.20 -11.13
C ASN A 10 -4.21 14.01 -10.41
N ILE A 11 -3.86 12.78 -10.82
CA ILE A 11 -4.43 11.57 -10.23
C ILE A 11 -3.98 11.35 -8.77
N ASP A 12 -2.94 12.06 -8.31
CA ASP A 12 -2.45 11.99 -6.95
C ASP A 12 -3.15 12.96 -6.00
N LEU A 13 -4.03 13.83 -6.52
CA LEU A 13 -4.68 14.85 -5.71
C LEU A 13 -5.38 14.28 -4.48
N GLY A 14 -6.13 13.18 -4.62
CA GLY A 14 -6.81 12.56 -3.48
C GLY A 14 -5.84 11.98 -2.43
N LEU A 15 -4.67 11.49 -2.84
CA LEU A 15 -3.63 11.05 -1.93
C LEU A 15 -2.97 12.25 -1.21
N ILE A 16 -2.69 13.33 -1.96
CA ILE A 16 -2.10 14.56 -1.46
C ILE A 16 -3.02 15.23 -0.44
N GLU A 17 -4.32 15.34 -0.74
CA GLU A 17 -5.32 15.91 0.17
C GLU A 17 -5.35 15.15 1.49
N VAL A 18 -5.37 13.81 1.44
CA VAL A 18 -5.33 12.98 2.65
C VAL A 18 -4.01 13.13 3.40
N ARG A 19 -2.86 13.14 2.71
CA ARG A 19 -1.53 13.31 3.30
C ARG A 19 -1.44 14.62 4.10
N ASP A 20 -2.03 15.69 3.59
CA ASP A 20 -1.91 17.05 4.12
C ASP A 20 -3.04 17.43 5.10
N ASP A 21 -4.12 16.64 5.16
CA ASP A 21 -5.24 16.84 6.06
C ASP A 21 -4.85 16.65 7.55
N PRO A 22 -4.94 17.69 8.40
CA PRO A 22 -4.66 17.59 9.84
C PRO A 22 -5.65 16.72 10.62
N ASP A 23 -6.86 16.49 10.10
CA ASP A 23 -7.91 15.75 10.80
C ASP A 23 -7.85 14.23 10.50
N THR A 24 -7.10 13.83 9.47
CA THR A 24 -6.82 12.42 9.19
C THR A 24 -5.76 11.86 10.14
N CYS A 25 -5.95 10.63 10.65
CA CYS A 25 -4.96 9.97 11.50
C CYS A 25 -3.61 9.80 10.78
N TRP A 26 -2.52 9.92 11.55
CA TRP A 26 -1.18 9.98 10.99
C TRP A 26 -0.80 8.71 10.18
N GLU A 27 -1.34 7.53 10.53
CA GLU A 27 -1.14 6.28 9.79
C GLU A 27 -1.61 6.42 8.35
N ARG A 28 -2.86 6.89 8.17
CA ARG A 28 -3.47 7.05 6.84
C ARG A 28 -2.82 8.15 6.04
N ARG A 29 -2.42 9.24 6.71
CA ARG A 29 -1.62 10.30 6.08
C ARG A 29 -0.29 9.78 5.55
N ALA A 30 0.41 8.97 6.35
CA ALA A 30 1.69 8.39 5.99
C ALA A 30 1.55 7.39 4.85
N LEU A 31 0.54 6.51 4.89
CA LEU A 31 0.22 5.59 3.81
C LEU A 31 -0.12 6.33 2.50
N ALA A 32 -1.00 7.34 2.56
CA ALA A 32 -1.34 8.13 1.39
C ALA A 32 -0.09 8.83 0.81
N GLY A 33 0.73 9.42 1.68
CA GLY A 33 1.99 10.04 1.28
C GLY A 33 2.97 9.08 0.63
N ALA A 34 3.11 7.85 1.14
CA ALA A 34 3.96 6.82 0.56
C ALA A 34 3.50 6.34 -0.82
N SER A 35 2.21 6.50 -1.14
CA SER A 35 1.63 6.12 -2.44
C SER A 35 1.65 7.23 -3.49
N VAL A 36 1.94 8.48 -3.12
CA VAL A 36 2.03 9.60 -4.07
C VAL A 36 3.15 9.34 -5.08
N GLY A 37 2.88 9.58 -6.36
CA GLY A 37 3.86 9.40 -7.44
C GLY A 37 4.10 7.97 -7.88
N VAL A 38 3.75 6.96 -7.08
CA VAL A 38 3.86 5.53 -7.46
C VAL A 38 2.89 5.23 -8.60
N ASP A 39 3.29 4.43 -9.60
CA ASP A 39 2.39 3.99 -10.67
C ASP A 39 1.01 3.51 -10.13
N PRO A 40 -0.13 3.99 -10.70
CA PRO A 40 -1.47 3.70 -10.15
C PRO A 40 -1.80 2.21 -10.05
N GLN A 41 -1.50 1.46 -11.09
CA GLN A 41 -1.83 0.05 -11.15
C GLN A 41 -0.92 -0.76 -10.24
N ALA A 42 0.39 -0.47 -10.27
CA ALA A 42 1.35 -1.12 -9.38
C ALA A 42 1.02 -0.83 -7.91
N ALA A 43 0.76 0.43 -7.55
CA ALA A 43 0.41 0.81 -6.18
C ALA A 43 -0.81 0.03 -5.66
N LEU A 44 -1.85 -0.11 -6.49
CA LEU A 44 -3.05 -0.86 -6.14
C LEU A 44 -2.76 -2.36 -5.96
N VAL A 45 -2.06 -2.98 -6.91
CA VAL A 45 -1.74 -4.42 -6.87
C VAL A 45 -0.91 -4.75 -5.63
N GLU A 46 0.13 -3.97 -5.36
CA GLU A 46 1.05 -4.25 -4.27
C GLU A 46 0.46 -3.97 -2.89
N ALA A 47 -0.34 -2.90 -2.75
CA ALA A 47 -1.07 -2.65 -1.50
C ALA A 47 -2.13 -3.73 -1.24
N TYR A 48 -2.81 -4.20 -2.31
CA TYR A 48 -3.80 -5.28 -2.19
C TYR A 48 -3.16 -6.61 -1.79
N ALA A 49 -2.03 -6.97 -2.40
CA ALA A 49 -1.29 -8.17 -2.05
C ALA A 49 -0.88 -8.17 -0.57
N LEU A 50 -0.32 -7.05 -0.07
CA LEU A 50 0.00 -6.90 1.34
C LEU A 50 -1.26 -7.02 2.22
N CYS A 51 -2.36 -6.38 1.84
CA CYS A 51 -3.63 -6.48 2.56
C CYS A 51 -4.12 -7.93 2.67
N CYS A 52 -4.06 -8.71 1.59
CA CYS A 52 -4.43 -10.13 1.59
C CYS A 52 -3.53 -10.95 2.52
N THR A 53 -2.22 -10.70 2.51
CA THR A 53 -1.27 -11.37 3.40
C THR A 53 -1.56 -11.05 4.88
N ILE A 54 -1.89 -9.79 5.22
CA ILE A 54 -2.30 -9.43 6.59
C ILE A 54 -3.63 -10.11 6.98
N ASP A 55 -4.58 -10.20 6.06
CA ASP A 55 -5.86 -10.88 6.32
C ASP A 55 -5.68 -12.38 6.58
N ARG A 56 -4.75 -13.03 5.88
CA ARG A 56 -4.34 -14.41 6.16
C ARG A 56 -3.71 -14.57 7.54
N LEU A 57 -2.79 -13.68 7.90
CA LEU A 57 -2.20 -13.66 9.25
C LEU A 57 -3.28 -13.51 10.34
N LEU A 58 -4.27 -12.64 10.11
CA LEU A 58 -5.40 -12.44 11.02
C LEU A 58 -6.31 -13.67 11.13
N ALA A 59 -6.39 -14.47 10.07
CA ALA A 59 -7.16 -15.71 10.04
C ALA A 59 -6.40 -16.91 10.64
N GLY A 60 -5.15 -16.73 11.09
CA GLY A 60 -4.30 -17.83 11.55
C GLY A 60 -3.83 -18.76 10.43
N ASP A 61 -3.87 -18.30 9.18
CA ASP A 61 -3.37 -19.08 8.03
C ASP A 61 -1.83 -19.09 8.06
N PRO A 62 -1.18 -20.28 8.16
CA PRO A 62 0.28 -20.39 8.20
C PRO A 62 0.95 -19.80 6.94
N ASP A 63 0.24 -19.75 5.82
CA ASP A 63 0.75 -19.17 4.58
C ASP A 63 0.95 -17.65 4.70
N GLY A 64 0.21 -16.97 5.58
CA GLY A 64 0.35 -15.53 5.81
C GLY A 64 1.74 -15.14 6.32
N LYS A 65 2.36 -15.96 7.20
CA LYS A 65 3.74 -15.71 7.66
C LYS A 65 4.74 -15.87 6.53
N ARG A 66 4.59 -16.93 5.73
CA ARG A 66 5.46 -17.18 4.57
C ARG A 66 5.39 -16.03 3.57
N GLU A 67 4.18 -15.64 3.16
CA GLU A 67 3.96 -14.56 2.22
C GLU A 67 4.53 -13.23 2.75
N LEU A 68 4.36 -12.94 4.04
CA LEU A 68 4.95 -11.73 4.62
C LEU A 68 6.48 -11.77 4.59
N ALA A 69 7.11 -12.91 4.90
CA ALA A 69 8.56 -13.05 4.79
C ALA A 69 9.04 -12.84 3.34
N GLU A 70 8.31 -13.35 2.35
CA GLU A 70 8.60 -13.14 0.92
C GLU A 70 8.50 -11.66 0.53
N ILE A 71 7.43 -10.97 0.94
CA ILE A 71 7.25 -9.52 0.72
C ILE A 71 8.41 -8.71 1.30
N LEU A 72 8.81 -9.03 2.54
CA LEU A 72 9.86 -8.29 3.24
C LEU A 72 11.27 -8.62 2.71
N GLY A 73 11.43 -9.77 2.07
CA GLY A 73 12.68 -10.23 1.46
C GLY A 73 12.80 -9.97 -0.05
N ASP A 74 11.74 -9.59 -0.76
CA ASP A 74 11.76 -9.35 -2.22
C ASP A 74 12.70 -8.18 -2.56
N ASP A 75 13.67 -8.36 -3.45
CA ASP A 75 14.60 -7.30 -3.80
C ASP A 75 14.03 -6.23 -4.75
N ARG A 76 12.74 -6.28 -5.08
CA ARG A 76 12.14 -5.42 -6.13
C ARG A 76 11.03 -4.48 -5.67
N ASN A 77 10.51 -4.62 -4.46
CA ASN A 77 9.30 -3.91 -4.05
C ASN A 77 9.46 -3.08 -2.77
N ASP A 78 10.17 -1.96 -2.89
CA ASP A 78 10.32 -1.01 -1.77
C ASP A 78 9.00 -0.35 -1.38
N TYR A 79 8.07 -0.19 -2.31
CA TYR A 79 6.76 0.36 -2.01
C TYR A 79 6.00 -0.48 -1.00
N GLN A 80 5.86 -1.77 -1.25
CA GLN A 80 5.14 -2.67 -0.35
C GLN A 80 5.82 -2.78 1.02
N ARG A 81 7.16 -2.78 1.07
CA ARG A 81 7.91 -2.67 2.33
C ARG A 81 7.68 -1.35 3.05
N CYS A 82 7.65 -0.23 2.32
CA CYS A 82 7.40 1.09 2.89
C CYS A 82 6.02 1.14 3.57
N LEU A 83 4.98 0.59 2.92
CA LEU A 83 3.66 0.45 3.53
C LEU A 83 3.69 -0.40 4.80
N TRP A 84 4.38 -1.55 4.75
CA TRP A 84 4.53 -2.42 5.92
C TRP A 84 5.21 -1.69 7.08
N TYR A 85 6.38 -1.10 6.86
CA TYR A 85 7.15 -0.46 7.94
C TYR A 85 6.49 0.81 8.48
N THR A 86 5.63 1.46 7.70
CA THR A 86 4.78 2.56 8.17
C THR A 86 3.82 2.11 9.29
N LEU A 87 3.32 0.88 9.19
CA LEU A 87 2.32 0.32 10.09
C LEU A 87 2.89 -0.68 11.11
N ALA A 88 4.11 -1.18 10.87
CA ALA A 88 4.74 -2.19 11.70
C ALA A 88 4.77 -1.78 13.19
N GLY A 89 4.45 -2.73 14.07
CA GLY A 89 4.38 -2.49 15.51
C GLY A 89 3.03 -1.95 16.01
N ARG A 90 2.05 -1.71 15.14
CA ARG A 90 0.66 -1.42 15.52
C ARG A 90 -0.16 -2.70 15.73
N HIS A 91 -1.36 -2.50 16.28
CA HIS A 91 -2.33 -3.57 16.47
C HIS A 91 -2.78 -4.12 15.11
N THR A 92 -2.79 -5.45 14.97
CA THR A 92 -3.03 -6.18 13.70
C THR A 92 -4.31 -5.74 12.99
N PHE A 93 -5.42 -5.63 13.72
CA PHE A 93 -6.70 -5.20 13.17
C PHE A 93 -6.69 -3.74 12.69
N ALA A 94 -5.88 -2.87 13.31
CA ALA A 94 -5.73 -1.50 12.85
C ALA A 94 -4.98 -1.46 11.51
N ILE A 95 -3.87 -2.24 11.40
CA ILE A 95 -3.12 -2.39 10.16
C ILE A 95 -4.02 -2.88 9.02
N ALA A 96 -4.78 -3.95 9.24
CA ALA A 96 -5.69 -4.47 8.22
C ALA A 96 -6.77 -3.45 7.82
N THR A 97 -7.32 -2.74 8.81
CA THR A 97 -8.31 -1.67 8.56
C THR A 97 -7.73 -0.56 7.69
N ASP A 98 -6.52 -0.09 7.99
CA ASP A 98 -5.89 1.00 7.26
C ASP A 98 -5.38 0.58 5.89
N LEU A 99 -4.88 -0.65 5.72
CA LEU A 99 -4.55 -1.19 4.39
C LEU A 99 -5.78 -1.35 3.50
N ARG A 100 -6.91 -1.86 4.02
CA ARG A 100 -8.16 -1.94 3.25
C ARG A 100 -8.66 -0.56 2.83
N TRP A 101 -8.57 0.41 3.73
CA TRP A 101 -8.89 1.80 3.42
C TRP A 101 -7.99 2.34 2.30
N LEU A 102 -6.67 2.11 2.39
CA LEU A 102 -5.72 2.54 1.36
C LEU A 102 -6.02 1.88 0.01
N VAL A 103 -6.28 0.59 -0.02
CA VAL A 103 -6.65 -0.17 -1.23
C VAL A 103 -7.89 0.45 -1.89
N ALA A 104 -8.90 0.85 -1.11
CA ALA A 104 -10.09 1.49 -1.66
C ALA A 104 -9.77 2.85 -2.30
N LEU A 105 -8.89 3.64 -1.68
CA LEU A 105 -8.41 4.92 -2.22
C LEU A 105 -7.60 4.72 -3.51
N LEU A 106 -6.70 3.73 -3.53
CA LEU A 106 -5.88 3.40 -4.70
C LEU A 106 -6.71 2.84 -5.85
N ARG A 107 -7.77 2.06 -5.57
CA ARG A 107 -8.72 1.61 -6.61
C ARG A 107 -9.39 2.80 -7.27
N ALA A 108 -9.88 3.77 -6.49
CA ALA A 108 -10.52 4.96 -7.04
C ALA A 108 -9.54 5.79 -7.91
N ARG A 109 -8.27 5.89 -7.48
CA ARG A 109 -7.19 6.53 -8.25
C ARG A 109 -6.90 5.80 -9.57
N ASP A 110 -6.77 4.47 -9.54
CA ASP A 110 -6.54 3.65 -10.74
C ASP A 110 -7.72 3.74 -11.73
N ASP A 111 -8.96 3.71 -11.23
CA ASP A 111 -10.16 3.89 -12.05
C ASP A 111 -10.18 5.26 -12.75
N GLN A 112 -9.75 6.32 -12.07
CA GLN A 112 -9.62 7.66 -12.67
C GLN A 112 -8.54 7.70 -13.76
N TRP A 113 -7.38 7.09 -13.49
CA TRP A 113 -6.29 6.96 -14.47
C TRP A 113 -6.75 6.22 -15.72
N GLU A 114 -7.39 5.06 -15.57
CA GLU A 114 -7.91 4.26 -16.67
C GLU A 114 -9.02 4.97 -17.44
N ALA A 115 -9.92 5.68 -16.76
CA ALA A 115 -10.96 6.47 -17.41
C ALA A 115 -10.37 7.60 -18.27
N ALA A 116 -9.38 8.33 -17.75
CA ALA A 116 -8.69 9.38 -18.50
C ALA A 116 -7.95 8.84 -19.71
N ARG A 117 -7.23 7.72 -19.54
CA ARG A 117 -6.50 7.02 -20.61
C ARG A 117 -7.45 6.59 -21.73
N LYS A 118 -8.59 5.96 -21.39
CA LYS A 118 -9.62 5.55 -22.36
C LYS A 118 -10.25 6.74 -23.09
N ALA A 119 -10.38 7.89 -22.42
CA ALA A 119 -10.89 9.12 -23.00
C ALA A 119 -9.84 9.90 -23.83
N GLY A 120 -8.59 9.42 -23.90
CA GLY A 120 -7.50 10.12 -24.59
C GLY A 120 -7.14 11.46 -23.96
N ARG A 121 -7.37 11.63 -22.66
CA ARG A 121 -7.15 12.89 -21.95
C ARG A 121 -5.78 12.92 -21.27
N PRO A 122 -5.10 14.08 -21.29
CA PRO A 122 -3.85 14.23 -20.56
C PRO A 122 -4.14 14.22 -19.05
N VAL A 123 -3.40 13.37 -18.34
CA VAL A 123 -3.38 13.27 -16.87
C VAL A 123 -1.95 13.39 -16.40
N THR A 124 -1.80 13.90 -15.19
CA THR A 124 -0.49 14.06 -14.52
C THR A 124 -0.47 13.26 -13.23
N LYS A 125 0.72 12.84 -12.82
CA LYS A 125 1.02 12.28 -11.50
C LYS A 125 2.28 12.96 -10.95
N GLU A 126 2.48 12.88 -9.65
CA GLU A 126 3.75 13.29 -9.04
C GLU A 126 4.90 12.40 -9.53
N PRO A 127 6.16 12.86 -9.47
CA PRO A 127 7.32 12.05 -9.82
C PRO A 127 7.39 10.74 -9.03
N GLU A 128 7.88 9.68 -9.67
CA GLU A 128 8.10 8.39 -9.01
C GLU A 128 9.11 8.55 -7.85
N PRO A 129 8.75 8.19 -6.61
CA PRO A 129 9.66 8.31 -5.47
C PRO A 129 10.80 7.28 -5.48
N TYR A 130 10.63 6.14 -6.16
CA TYR A 130 11.64 5.08 -6.27
C TYR A 130 12.51 5.26 -7.51
N VAL A 131 13.82 5.09 -7.33
CA VAL A 131 14.84 5.38 -8.35
C VAL A 131 15.13 4.15 -9.23
N SER A 132 14.96 2.95 -8.67
CA SER A 132 15.25 1.67 -9.33
C SER A 132 14.05 0.72 -9.30
N ASP A 133 14.06 -0.26 -10.21
CA ASP A 133 13.23 -1.48 -10.16
C ASP A 133 13.77 -2.54 -9.17
N ARG A 134 14.78 -2.15 -8.39
CA ARG A 134 15.39 -2.92 -7.31
C ARG A 134 15.25 -2.12 -6.04
N ALA A 135 15.52 -2.75 -4.91
CA ALA A 135 15.56 -2.10 -3.63
C ALA A 135 16.58 -0.95 -3.64
N ASP A 136 16.07 0.28 -3.51
CA ASP A 136 16.81 1.48 -3.17
C ASP A 136 17.24 1.42 -1.69
N GLY A 137 16.42 0.80 -0.84
CA GLY A 137 16.66 0.60 0.59
C GLY A 137 17.38 -0.71 0.96
N PRO A 138 17.80 -0.86 2.24
CA PRO A 138 18.41 -2.10 2.71
C PRO A 138 17.40 -3.25 2.71
N LEU A 139 17.88 -4.44 2.33
CA LEU A 139 17.11 -5.68 2.37
C LEU A 139 17.36 -6.42 3.68
N GLY A 140 16.27 -6.76 4.37
CA GLY A 140 16.30 -7.67 5.50
C GLY A 140 16.18 -9.11 5.02
N LEU A 141 16.84 -10.03 5.74
CA LEU A 141 16.57 -11.47 5.58
C LEU A 141 15.51 -11.86 6.62
N PHE A 142 14.30 -12.14 6.15
CA PHE A 142 13.25 -12.74 6.98
C PHE A 142 13.17 -14.23 6.62
N ASP A 143 13.48 -15.11 7.58
CA ASP A 143 13.10 -16.52 7.43
C ASP A 143 11.59 -16.67 7.65
N GLN A 144 10.97 -17.73 7.14
CA GLN A 144 9.53 -17.98 7.28
C GLN A 144 9.10 -18.31 8.72
N THR A 145 10.07 -18.52 9.62
CA THR A 145 9.88 -18.88 11.02
C THR A 145 10.02 -17.68 11.95
N PHE A 146 10.10 -16.46 11.43
CA PHE A 146 10.33 -15.26 12.22
C PHE A 146 9.28 -15.10 13.34
N ASP A 147 9.76 -14.59 14.46
CA ASP A 147 8.94 -14.33 15.64
C ASP A 147 8.03 -13.13 15.37
N LEU A 148 6.75 -13.34 15.65
CA LEU A 148 5.80 -12.23 15.73
C LEU A 148 5.84 -11.66 17.15
N GLY A 149 5.72 -10.34 17.25
CA GLY A 149 5.67 -9.67 18.56
C GLY A 149 4.45 -10.10 19.39
N PRO A 150 4.45 -9.93 20.72
CA PRO A 150 3.42 -10.46 21.62
C PRO A 150 1.98 -10.11 21.24
N GLN A 151 1.77 -8.92 20.66
CA GLN A 151 0.45 -8.45 20.19
C GLN A 151 -0.10 -9.20 18.96
N TRP A 152 0.72 -10.04 18.30
CA TRP A 152 0.38 -10.81 17.10
C TRP A 152 0.33 -12.33 17.37
N GLN A 153 1.01 -12.80 18.43
CA GLN A 153 1.19 -14.24 18.71
C GLN A 153 -0.14 -14.98 18.86
N GLY A 154 -1.10 -14.43 19.62
CA GLY A 154 -2.41 -15.07 19.83
C GLY A 154 -3.35 -15.08 18.62
N ILE A 155 -2.96 -14.46 17.50
CA ILE A 155 -3.78 -14.39 16.28
C ILE A 155 -3.20 -15.31 15.19
N ALA A 156 -1.87 -15.35 15.06
CA ALA A 156 -1.18 -16.11 14.03
C ALA A 156 -0.95 -17.59 14.38
N GLU A 157 -1.07 -17.97 15.65
CA GLU A 157 -0.74 -19.33 16.09
C GLU A 157 -1.92 -20.30 16.09
N GLY A 158 -3.15 -19.83 15.82
CA GLY A 158 -4.36 -20.64 15.93
C GLY A 158 -4.64 -21.04 17.38
N VAL A 159 -5.91 -20.97 17.79
CA VAL A 159 -6.35 -21.66 19.02
C VAL A 159 -6.54 -23.14 18.69
#